data_AF-A0A1V1I2N1-F1
#
_entry.id   AF-A0A1V1I2N1-F1
#
_cell.length_a   1.000
_cell.length_b   1.000
_cell.length_c   1.000
_cell.angle_alpha   90.00
_cell.angle_beta   90.00
_cell.angle_gamma   90.00
#
_symmetry.space_group_name_H-M   'P 1'
#
loop_
_entity.id
_entity.type
_entity.pdbx_description
1 polymer ?
#
loop_
_entity_poly.entity_id
_entity_poly.type
_entity_poly.pdbx_seq_one_letter_code
_entity_poly.pdbx_strand_id
1 'polypeptide(L)'
;MYKLTIILFIIFLTLFNTACTSYNGVKESSSIKINSHSMINEEVKLEEKPIQNKQAKKRPDTVEIPITLMQDYIKKDKKVKYLQIEANATLEDKINKVVSVVSSECFSNLPMKVKIYRNDIAKIELLEFDDSLNKRVSWKEDYLNEDIREYTLKVLLENILQEEYKGQWIEKVQLYYEGELLSLN
;
A
#
# COMPACT_ATOMS: atom_id res chain seq x y z
N MET A 1 48.99 16.08 45.90
CA MET A 1 48.02 16.96 46.62
C MET A 1 46.73 16.97 45.82
N TYR A 2 45.78 16.12 46.22
CA TYR A 2 44.46 16.04 45.60
C TYR A 2 43.64 17.26 46.02
N LYS A 3 43.10 18.02 45.05
CA LYS A 3 42.05 18.99 45.32
C LYS A 3 40.75 18.41 44.80
N LEU A 4 40.00 17.78 45.71
CA LEU A 4 38.56 17.56 45.54
C LEU A 4 37.89 18.92 45.45
N THR A 5 37.07 19.14 44.43
CA THR A 5 36.08 20.20 44.45
C THR A 5 34.73 19.57 44.13
N ILE A 6 33.93 19.44 45.19
CA ILE A 6 32.53 19.04 45.19
C ILE A 6 31.75 20.27 44.75
N ILE A 7 31.00 20.20 43.65
CA ILE A 7 29.94 21.17 43.35
C ILE A 7 28.66 20.44 42.97
N LEU A 8 27.62 20.91 43.63
CA LEU A 8 26.31 20.34 43.89
C LEU A 8 25.39 20.38 42.66
N PHE A 9 24.52 19.38 42.62
CA PHE A 9 23.38 19.16 41.73
C PHE A 9 22.38 20.34 41.72
N ILE A 10 21.90 20.77 40.56
CA ILE A 10 20.60 21.45 40.41
C ILE A 10 19.84 20.78 39.26
N ILE A 11 18.78 20.06 39.63
CA ILE A 11 17.76 19.52 38.72
C ILE A 11 16.81 20.67 38.39
N PHE A 12 16.64 20.99 37.11
CA PHE A 12 15.46 21.72 36.64
C PHE A 12 14.62 20.78 35.78
N LEU A 13 13.59 20.20 36.40
CA LEU A 13 12.41 19.71 35.69
C LEU A 13 11.64 20.94 35.19
N THR A 14 11.57 21.11 33.88
CA THR A 14 10.50 21.92 33.27
C THR A 14 9.66 21.01 32.40
N LEU A 15 8.48 20.68 32.95
CA LEU A 15 7.36 20.12 32.20
C LEU A 15 6.81 21.23 31.31
N PHE A 16 7.15 21.24 30.03
CA PHE A 16 6.36 21.98 29.05
C PHE A 16 5.15 21.14 28.66
N ASN A 17 4.09 21.29 29.44
CA ASN A 17 2.72 21.14 28.94
C ASN A 17 2.39 22.38 28.12
N THR A 18 2.31 22.25 26.81
CA THR A 18 1.61 23.20 25.95
C THR A 18 0.54 22.47 25.14
N ALA A 19 -0.68 22.63 25.65
CA ALA A 19 -1.98 22.66 24.98
C ALA A 19 -2.10 22.08 23.57
N CYS A 20 -2.95 21.05 23.47
CA CYS A 20 -3.68 20.70 22.26
C CYS A 20 -4.30 21.95 21.63
N THR A 21 -3.86 22.30 20.43
CA THR A 21 -4.70 23.04 19.50
C THR A 21 -5.39 22.01 18.60
N SER A 22 -6.72 21.88 18.76
CA SER A 22 -7.54 21.12 17.83
C SER A 22 -7.60 21.88 16.51
N TYR A 23 -6.62 21.64 15.64
CA TYR A 23 -6.75 22.00 14.24
C TYR A 23 -7.52 20.87 13.55
N ASN A 24 -8.79 21.15 13.25
CA ASN A 24 -9.59 20.38 12.31
C ASN A 24 -8.98 20.54 10.91
N GLY A 25 -7.86 19.88 10.68
CA GLY A 25 -7.38 19.59 9.35
C GLY A 25 -8.14 18.38 8.86
N VAL A 26 -9.17 18.61 8.05
CA VAL A 26 -9.73 17.59 7.17
C VAL A 26 -8.54 17.01 6.40
N LYS A 27 -8.06 15.82 6.81
CA LYS A 27 -7.20 15.01 5.98
C LYS A 27 -8.06 14.67 4.78
N GLU A 28 -7.85 15.39 3.70
CA GLU A 28 -8.34 15.02 2.39
C GLU A 28 -7.65 13.70 2.03
N SER A 29 -8.26 12.59 2.45
CA SER A 29 -7.83 11.26 2.07
C SER A 29 -8.15 11.12 0.59
N SER A 30 -7.09 11.14 -0.23
CA SER A 30 -7.22 10.72 -1.62
C SER A 30 -7.54 9.23 -1.61
N SER A 31 -8.83 8.92 -1.74
CA SER A 31 -9.30 7.55 -1.93
C SER A 31 -9.02 7.15 -3.37
N ILE A 32 -8.32 6.02 -3.55
CA ILE A 32 -8.10 5.46 -4.87
C ILE A 32 -9.38 4.71 -5.27
N LYS A 33 -10.16 5.29 -6.19
CA LYS A 33 -11.28 4.60 -6.84
C LYS A 33 -10.77 3.86 -8.07
N ILE A 34 -10.88 2.54 -8.06
CA ILE A 34 -10.54 1.71 -9.22
C ILE A 34 -11.79 1.58 -10.08
N ASN A 35 -11.84 2.28 -11.21
CA ASN A 35 -12.84 2.03 -12.24
C ASN A 35 -12.32 0.88 -13.11
N SER A 36 -12.95 -0.29 -13.05
CA SER A 36 -12.73 -1.33 -14.06
C SER A 36 -13.32 -0.85 -15.37
N HIS A 37 -12.49 -0.55 -16.38
CA HIS A 37 -12.97 -0.32 -17.73
C HIS A 37 -12.17 -1.14 -18.74
N SER A 38 -12.84 -2.15 -19.28
CA SER A 38 -12.67 -2.62 -20.65
C SER A 38 -12.94 -1.49 -21.63
N MET A 39 -12.17 -1.45 -22.72
CA MET A 39 -12.34 -0.56 -23.86
C MET A 39 -13.79 -0.52 -24.37
N ILE A 40 -14.29 0.68 -24.70
CA ILE A 40 -15.11 1.06 -25.87
C ILE A 40 -15.26 2.59 -25.86
N ASN A 41 -14.90 3.23 -26.97
CA ASN A 41 -15.19 4.64 -27.27
C ASN A 41 -16.69 4.83 -27.53
N GLU A 42 -17.33 5.88 -26.99
CA GLU A 42 -18.07 6.93 -27.74
C GLU A 42 -18.87 7.88 -26.81
N GLU A 43 -18.71 9.16 -27.12
CA GLU A 43 -19.55 10.35 -26.87
C GLU A 43 -20.42 10.48 -25.59
N VAL A 44 -20.04 11.48 -24.78
CA VAL A 44 -20.82 12.02 -23.67
C VAL A 44 -22.01 12.82 -24.21
N LYS A 45 -23.22 12.26 -24.09
CA LYS A 45 -24.48 13.01 -24.17
C LYS A 45 -25.02 13.23 -22.75
N LEU A 46 -25.07 14.48 -22.33
CA LEU A 46 -25.74 14.94 -21.10
C LEU A 46 -27.26 14.94 -21.32
N GLU A 47 -28.00 14.11 -20.58
CA GLU A 47 -29.45 14.28 -20.41
C GLU A 47 -29.86 14.12 -18.94
N GLU A 48 -30.82 14.96 -18.56
CA GLU A 48 -31.33 15.20 -17.21
C GLU A 48 -32.24 14.08 -16.70
N LYS A 49 -32.32 13.96 -15.38
CA LYS A 49 -33.08 12.93 -14.65
C LYS A 49 -34.58 12.90 -15.01
N PRO A 50 -35.19 11.72 -14.93
CA PRO A 50 -36.38 11.60 -14.11
C PRO A 50 -36.25 10.54 -13.00
N ILE A 51 -36.92 10.86 -11.90
CA ILE A 51 -37.03 10.09 -10.66
C ILE A 51 -37.82 8.80 -10.94
N GLN A 52 -37.22 7.63 -10.69
CA GLN A 52 -37.96 6.41 -10.39
C GLN A 52 -37.24 5.55 -9.34
N ASN A 53 -38.05 5.08 -8.39
CA ASN A 53 -37.71 4.25 -7.24
C ASN A 53 -36.72 3.13 -7.58
N LYS A 54 -35.55 3.14 -6.92
CA LYS A 54 -34.72 1.96 -6.78
C LYS A 54 -34.58 1.68 -5.28
N GLN A 55 -34.94 0.46 -4.89
CA GLN A 55 -34.56 -0.15 -3.63
C GLN A 55 -33.17 0.35 -3.25
N ALA A 56 -33.00 0.85 -2.03
CA ALA A 56 -31.70 1.23 -1.52
C ALA A 56 -30.79 0.00 -1.60
N LYS A 57 -30.03 -0.09 -2.69
CA LYS A 57 -28.95 -1.07 -2.85
C LYS A 57 -28.00 -0.72 -1.73
N LYS A 58 -28.07 -1.47 -0.62
CA LYS A 58 -27.18 -1.31 0.54
C LYS A 58 -25.78 -1.24 -0.06
N ARG A 59 -25.10 -0.10 0.09
CA ARG A 59 -23.73 0.01 -0.40
C ARG A 59 -22.96 -1.16 0.23
N PRO A 60 -22.21 -1.93 -0.56
CA PRO A 60 -21.42 -3.01 0.02
C PRO A 60 -20.53 -2.40 1.09
N ASP A 61 -20.49 -3.02 2.27
CA ASP A 61 -19.59 -2.60 3.32
C ASP A 61 -18.15 -2.70 2.79
N THR A 62 -17.34 -1.67 3.01
CA THR A 62 -15.95 -1.62 2.54
C THR A 62 -14.99 -1.55 3.71
N VAL A 63 -13.82 -2.16 3.57
CA VAL A 63 -12.67 -2.01 4.46
C VAL A 63 -11.62 -1.11 3.81
N GLU A 64 -10.90 -0.37 4.64
CA GLU A 64 -9.78 0.47 4.20
C GLU A 64 -8.47 -0.25 4.48
N ILE A 65 -7.64 -0.38 3.44
CA ILE A 65 -6.33 -1.01 3.51
C ILE A 65 -5.27 0.08 3.27
N PRO A 66 -4.36 0.32 4.22
CA PRO A 66 -3.31 1.32 4.05
C PRO A 66 -2.28 0.86 3.02
N ILE A 67 -1.90 1.75 2.12
CA ILE A 67 -0.85 1.56 1.12
C ILE A 67 0.21 2.64 1.35
N THR A 68 1.44 2.21 1.63
CA THR A 68 2.60 3.10 1.76
C THR A 68 3.37 3.11 0.45
N LEU A 69 3.60 4.31 -0.10
CA LEU A 69 4.29 4.48 -1.37
C LEU A 69 5.81 4.40 -1.22
N MET A 70 6.51 3.91 -2.25
CA MET A 70 7.96 3.68 -2.22
C MET A 70 8.76 4.92 -1.81
N GLN A 71 8.42 6.10 -2.34
CA GLN A 71 9.11 7.36 -2.03
C GLN A 71 9.03 7.79 -0.55
N ASP A 72 8.13 7.21 0.22
CA ASP A 72 7.87 7.61 1.60
C ASP A 72 8.55 6.68 2.63
N TYR A 73 9.15 5.57 2.18
CA TYR A 73 9.89 4.65 3.05
C TYR A 73 11.17 5.24 3.65
N ILE A 74 11.72 6.27 3.03
CA ILE A 74 12.95 6.95 3.47
C ILE A 74 12.60 8.19 4.33
N LYS A 75 11.32 8.60 4.37
CA LYS A 75 10.89 9.83 5.05
C LYS A 75 10.35 9.52 6.45
N LYS A 76 10.59 10.45 7.38
CA LYS A 76 10.03 10.37 8.75
C LYS A 76 8.50 10.47 8.76
N ASP A 77 7.93 11.29 7.87
CA ASP A 77 6.49 11.46 7.73
C ASP A 77 5.96 10.66 6.54
N LYS A 78 5.80 9.34 6.74
CA LYS A 78 5.26 8.44 5.73
C LYS A 78 3.87 8.92 5.28
N LYS A 79 3.67 9.14 3.98
CA LYS A 79 2.32 9.33 3.43
C LYS A 79 1.70 7.95 3.16
N VAL A 80 0.50 7.77 3.66
CA VAL A 80 -0.30 6.55 3.47
C VAL A 80 -1.52 6.90 2.64
N LYS A 81 -1.75 6.16 1.56
CA LYS A 81 -3.01 6.17 0.81
C LYS A 81 -3.89 5.04 1.31
N TYR A 82 -5.20 5.18 1.20
CA TYR A 82 -6.14 4.14 1.64
C TYR A 82 -6.87 3.56 0.44
N LEU A 83 -6.72 2.25 0.27
CA LEU A 83 -7.44 1.46 -0.72
C LEU A 83 -8.75 0.96 -0.11
N GLN A 84 -9.87 1.28 -0.75
CA GLN A 84 -11.18 0.77 -0.35
C GLN A 84 -11.47 -0.56 -1.06
N ILE A 85 -11.75 -1.60 -0.27
CA ILE A 85 -12.08 -2.95 -0.78
C ILE A 85 -13.39 -3.41 -0.17
N GLU A 86 -14.23 -4.08 -0.95
CA GLU A 86 -15.45 -4.73 -0.43
C GLU A 86 -15.10 -5.71 0.70
N ALA A 87 -15.76 -5.56 1.85
CA ALA A 87 -15.46 -6.32 3.06
C ALA A 87 -15.68 -7.84 2.87
N ASN A 88 -16.67 -8.20 2.04
CA ASN A 88 -17.04 -9.58 1.70
C ASN A 88 -16.25 -10.16 0.52
N ALA A 89 -15.30 -9.43 -0.08
CA ALA A 89 -14.43 -9.97 -1.11
C ALA A 89 -13.58 -11.12 -0.56
N THR A 90 -13.20 -12.07 -1.43
CA THR A 90 -12.31 -13.16 -1.04
C THR A 90 -10.93 -12.63 -0.64
N LEU A 91 -10.16 -13.42 0.13
CA LEU A 91 -8.79 -13.04 0.45
C LEU A 91 -7.95 -12.84 -0.82
N GLU A 92 -8.09 -13.73 -1.80
CA GLU A 92 -7.40 -13.61 -3.08
C GLU A 92 -7.76 -12.33 -3.83
N ASP A 93 -9.03 -11.93 -3.88
CA ASP A 93 -9.45 -10.67 -4.50
C ASP A 93 -8.87 -9.45 -3.78
N LYS A 94 -8.83 -9.49 -2.44
CA LYS A 94 -8.26 -8.41 -1.62
C LYS A 94 -6.77 -8.27 -1.90
N ILE A 95 -6.01 -9.37 -1.90
CA ILE A 95 -4.58 -9.37 -2.20
C ILE A 95 -4.31 -8.91 -3.64
N ASN A 96 -5.07 -9.39 -4.62
CA ASN A 96 -4.93 -8.94 -6.01
C ASN A 96 -5.14 -7.44 -6.16
N LYS A 97 -6.12 -6.85 -5.47
CA LYS A 97 -6.33 -5.39 -5.47
C LYS A 97 -5.17 -4.63 -4.85
N VAL A 98 -4.65 -5.09 -3.71
CA VAL A 98 -3.47 -4.50 -3.06
C VAL A 98 -2.27 -4.54 -4.00
N VAL A 99 -1.95 -5.71 -4.55
CA VAL A 99 -0.83 -5.93 -5.48
C VAL A 99 -0.98 -5.06 -6.73
N SER A 100 -2.17 -4.97 -7.31
CA SER A 100 -2.44 -4.10 -8.45
C SER A 100 -2.19 -2.63 -8.15
N VAL A 101 -2.65 -2.14 -6.99
CA VAL A 101 -2.45 -0.74 -6.60
C VAL A 101 -0.97 -0.46 -6.34
N VAL A 102 -0.30 -1.34 -5.58
CA VAL A 102 1.15 -1.24 -5.32
C VAL A 102 1.95 -1.24 -6.62
N SER A 103 1.64 -2.12 -7.56
CA SER A 103 2.25 -2.13 -8.91
C SER A 103 2.11 -0.78 -9.60
N SER A 104 0.88 -0.25 -9.63
CA SER A 104 0.58 0.99 -10.35
C SER A 104 1.23 2.23 -9.74
N GLU A 105 1.25 2.29 -8.41
CA GLU A 105 1.67 3.48 -7.65
C GLU A 105 3.18 3.49 -7.34
N CYS A 106 3.81 2.32 -7.24
CA CYS A 106 5.23 2.20 -6.87
C CYS A 106 6.13 1.67 -7.98
N PHE A 107 5.58 0.86 -8.90
CA PHE A 107 6.37 0.02 -9.81
C PHE A 107 5.96 0.13 -11.28
N SER A 108 5.48 1.31 -11.70
CA SER A 108 5.17 1.63 -13.10
C SER A 108 4.21 0.64 -13.79
N ASN A 109 3.30 0.03 -13.03
CA ASN A 109 2.38 -1.03 -13.49
C ASN A 109 3.06 -2.34 -13.94
N LEU A 110 4.26 -2.65 -13.45
CA LEU A 110 4.90 -3.93 -13.74
C LEU A 110 4.02 -5.10 -13.28
N PRO A 111 3.78 -6.12 -14.13
CA PRO A 111 2.86 -7.19 -13.81
C PRO A 111 3.31 -8.01 -12.60
N MET A 112 2.32 -8.44 -11.83
CA MET A 112 2.50 -9.35 -10.71
C MET A 112 1.38 -10.38 -10.73
N LYS A 113 1.72 -11.62 -10.41
CA LYS A 113 0.77 -12.73 -10.36
C LYS A 113 0.65 -13.24 -8.94
N VAL A 114 -0.57 -13.30 -8.44
CA VAL A 114 -0.90 -13.77 -7.08
C VAL A 114 -1.42 -15.20 -7.14
N LYS A 115 -1.02 -16.02 -6.17
CA LYS A 115 -1.69 -17.27 -5.85
C LYS A 115 -1.73 -17.48 -4.35
N ILE A 116 -2.92 -17.75 -3.82
CA ILE A 116 -3.11 -18.03 -2.41
C ILE A 116 -3.04 -19.54 -2.16
N TYR A 117 -2.28 -19.94 -1.16
CA TYR A 117 -2.17 -21.31 -0.68
C TYR A 117 -2.62 -21.38 0.76
N ARG A 118 -3.35 -22.45 1.12
CA ARG A 118 -3.79 -22.76 2.49
C ARG A 118 -4.55 -21.62 3.20
N ASN A 119 -5.01 -20.61 2.43
CA ASN A 119 -5.71 -19.41 2.87
C ASN A 119 -4.93 -18.47 3.79
N ASP A 120 -3.60 -18.63 3.89
CA ASP A 120 -2.73 -17.83 4.77
C ASP A 120 -1.36 -17.50 4.13
N ILE A 121 -1.01 -18.13 3.00
CA ILE A 121 0.25 -17.89 2.29
C ILE A 121 -0.05 -17.30 0.90
N ALA A 122 0.47 -16.11 0.62
CA ALA A 122 0.48 -15.55 -0.72
C ALA A 122 1.81 -15.83 -1.43
N LYS A 123 1.76 -16.50 -2.57
CA LYS A 123 2.86 -16.54 -3.53
C LYS A 123 2.66 -15.43 -4.56
N ILE A 124 3.64 -14.57 -4.70
CA ILE A 124 3.66 -13.47 -5.66
C ILE A 124 4.80 -13.69 -6.62
N GLU A 125 4.49 -13.70 -7.91
CA GLU A 125 5.48 -13.79 -8.98
C GLU A 125 5.57 -12.43 -9.66
N LEU A 126 6.76 -11.83 -9.62
CA LEU A 126 7.10 -10.60 -10.31
C LEU A 126 7.40 -10.95 -11.77
N LEU A 127 6.65 -10.34 -12.69
CA LEU A 127 6.71 -10.66 -14.11
C LEU A 127 7.15 -9.43 -14.89
N GLU A 128 8.02 -9.61 -15.88
CA GLU A 128 8.32 -8.55 -16.84
C GLU A 128 7.10 -8.25 -17.72
N PHE A 129 7.10 -7.07 -18.34
CA PHE A 129 6.14 -6.79 -19.40
C PHE A 129 6.33 -7.78 -20.55
N ASP A 130 5.24 -8.05 -21.26
CA ASP A 130 5.32 -8.71 -22.56
C ASP A 130 6.17 -7.84 -23.51
N ASP A 131 7.18 -8.45 -24.13
CA ASP A 131 8.11 -7.79 -25.06
C ASP A 131 7.37 -7.00 -26.16
N SER A 132 6.16 -7.43 -26.54
CA SER A 132 5.33 -6.76 -27.55
C SER A 132 4.86 -5.35 -27.13
N LEU A 133 4.87 -5.02 -25.84
CA LEU A 133 4.39 -3.74 -25.33
C LEU A 133 5.43 -2.60 -25.45
N ASN A 134 6.66 -2.89 -25.90
CA ASN A 134 7.76 -1.93 -26.06
C ASN A 134 7.97 -1.04 -24.82
N LYS A 135 7.79 -1.60 -23.61
CA LYS A 135 8.03 -0.91 -22.35
C LYS A 135 9.50 -1.02 -21.99
N ARG A 136 10.08 0.08 -21.48
CA ARG A 136 11.49 0.13 -21.07
C ARG A 136 11.72 -0.22 -19.61
N VAL A 137 10.67 -0.24 -18.80
CA VAL A 137 10.77 -0.49 -17.35
C VAL A 137 10.78 -1.99 -17.08
N SER A 138 11.68 -2.44 -16.22
CA SER A 138 11.89 -3.85 -15.86
C SER A 138 11.99 -4.04 -14.36
N TRP A 139 11.50 -5.18 -13.85
CA TRP A 139 11.76 -5.56 -12.46
C TRP A 139 13.25 -5.67 -12.20
N LYS A 140 13.98 -6.40 -13.04
CA LYS A 140 15.42 -6.66 -12.85
C LYS A 140 16.25 -5.38 -12.83
N GLU A 141 16.11 -4.56 -13.86
CA GLU A 141 17.00 -3.41 -14.05
C GLU A 141 16.57 -2.22 -13.17
N ASP A 142 15.27 -1.96 -13.02
CA ASP A 142 14.79 -0.74 -12.36
C ASP A 142 14.39 -0.92 -10.89
N TYR A 143 14.17 -2.15 -10.41
CA TYR A 143 13.62 -2.36 -9.06
C TYR A 143 14.31 -3.47 -8.24
N LEU A 144 14.97 -4.43 -8.89
CA LEU A 144 15.66 -5.55 -8.25
C LEU A 144 17.19 -5.48 -8.43
N ASN A 145 17.70 -4.35 -8.94
CA ASN A 145 19.14 -4.09 -8.98
C ASN A 145 19.74 -3.94 -7.56
N GLU A 146 21.07 -3.99 -7.48
CA GLU A 146 21.81 -4.03 -6.21
C GLU A 146 21.52 -2.84 -5.29
N ASP A 147 21.24 -1.67 -5.84
CA ASP A 147 21.12 -0.43 -5.07
C ASP A 147 19.76 -0.31 -4.34
N ILE A 148 18.69 -0.83 -4.94
CA ILE A 148 17.32 -0.58 -4.44
C ILE A 148 16.51 -1.84 -4.15
N ARG A 149 17.05 -3.03 -4.44
CA ARG A 149 16.37 -4.32 -4.20
C ARG A 149 15.80 -4.44 -2.78
N GLU A 150 16.56 -4.08 -1.76
CA GLU A 150 16.10 -4.18 -0.37
C GLU A 150 14.86 -3.31 -0.12
N TYR A 151 14.85 -2.08 -0.63
CA TYR A 151 13.71 -1.18 -0.53
C TYR A 151 12.50 -1.70 -1.30
N THR A 152 12.69 -2.19 -2.52
CA THR A 152 11.63 -2.80 -3.33
C THR A 152 10.98 -3.97 -2.59
N LEU A 153 11.78 -4.90 -2.07
CA LEU A 153 11.28 -6.06 -1.33
C LEU A 153 10.52 -5.62 -0.07
N LYS A 154 11.06 -4.65 0.67
CA LYS A 154 10.41 -4.11 1.87
C LYS A 154 9.04 -3.48 1.56
N VAL A 155 8.96 -2.65 0.51
CA VAL A 155 7.70 -2.02 0.06
C VAL A 155 6.67 -3.08 -0.31
N LEU A 156 7.08 -4.10 -1.08
CA LEU A 156 6.20 -5.18 -1.48
C LEU A 156 5.69 -5.97 -0.27
N LEU A 157 6.60 -6.42 0.61
CA LEU A 157 6.25 -7.25 1.76
C LEU A 157 5.34 -6.51 2.74
N GLU A 158 5.69 -5.29 3.15
CA GLU A 158 4.89 -4.54 4.13
C GLU A 158 3.48 -4.21 3.60
N ASN A 159 3.38 -3.79 2.33
CA ASN A 159 2.07 -3.51 1.73
C ASN A 159 1.24 -4.78 1.50
N ILE A 160 1.85 -5.95 1.29
CA ILE A 160 1.08 -7.18 1.03
C ILE A 160 0.73 -7.90 2.35
N LEU A 161 1.63 -7.93 3.35
CA LEU A 161 1.41 -8.57 4.65
C LEU A 161 0.44 -7.82 5.54
N GLN A 162 0.41 -6.49 5.48
CA GLN A 162 -0.54 -5.68 6.27
C GLN A 162 -0.56 -6.06 7.76
N GLU A 163 0.61 -6.19 8.40
CA GLU A 163 0.75 -6.74 9.78
C GLU A 163 -0.12 -6.05 10.83
N GLU A 164 -0.43 -4.77 10.63
CA GLU A 164 -1.26 -3.99 11.55
C GLU A 164 -2.77 -4.23 11.35
N TYR A 165 -3.19 -4.78 10.22
CA TYR A 165 -4.59 -5.04 9.89
C TYR A 165 -5.17 -6.12 10.82
N LYS A 166 -6.35 -5.85 11.36
CA LYS A 166 -6.98 -6.71 12.39
C LYS A 166 -8.02 -7.69 11.84
N GLY A 167 -8.33 -7.62 10.55
CA GLY A 167 -9.23 -8.57 9.90
C GLY A 167 -8.51 -9.83 9.43
N GLN A 168 -9.26 -10.78 8.88
CA GLN A 168 -8.66 -11.96 8.24
C GLN A 168 -7.75 -11.53 7.08
N TRP A 169 -6.51 -12.00 7.11
CA TRP A 169 -5.50 -11.70 6.11
C TRP A 169 -4.52 -12.87 5.94
N ILE A 170 -3.54 -12.72 5.05
CA ILE A 170 -2.43 -13.66 4.94
C ILE A 170 -1.44 -13.46 6.09
N GLU A 171 -0.73 -14.53 6.45
CA GLU A 171 0.33 -14.51 7.45
C GLU A 171 1.72 -14.50 6.80
N LYS A 172 1.84 -15.03 5.58
CA LYS A 172 3.13 -15.18 4.89
C LYS A 172 3.08 -14.77 3.44
N VAL A 173 4.18 -14.22 2.96
CA VAL A 173 4.41 -13.87 1.56
C VAL A 173 5.69 -14.55 1.05
N GLN A 174 5.57 -15.17 -0.13
CA GLN A 174 6.69 -15.68 -0.89
C GLN A 174 6.81 -14.88 -2.19
N LEU A 175 7.87 -14.09 -2.31
CA LEU A 175 8.16 -13.28 -3.49
C LEU A 175 9.09 -14.04 -4.43
N TYR A 176 8.72 -14.15 -5.70
CA TYR A 176 9.51 -14.82 -6.74
C TYR A 176 9.75 -13.91 -7.94
N TYR A 177 10.89 -14.11 -8.61
CA TYR A 177 11.19 -13.54 -9.93
C TYR A 177 11.93 -14.60 -10.76
N GLU A 178 11.50 -14.81 -12.01
CA GLU A 178 12.05 -15.86 -12.90
C GLU A 178 12.14 -17.26 -12.26
N GLY A 179 11.19 -17.57 -11.38
CA GLY A 179 11.14 -18.85 -10.65
C GLY A 179 12.04 -18.93 -9.41
N GLU A 180 12.91 -17.95 -9.18
CA GLU A 180 13.78 -17.87 -8.00
C GLU A 180 13.06 -17.21 -6.81
N LEU A 181 13.25 -17.76 -5.61
CA LEU A 181 12.72 -17.17 -4.38
C LEU A 181 13.56 -15.95 -3.99
N LEU A 182 12.95 -14.77 -4.02
CA LEU A 182 13.59 -13.52 -3.62
C LEU A 182 13.50 -13.28 -2.12
N SER A 183 12.34 -13.57 -1.52
CA SER A 183 12.10 -13.35 -0.10
C SER A 183 10.96 -14.22 0.44
N LEU A 184 11.09 -14.58 1.72
CA LEU A 184 10.09 -15.29 2.51
C LEU A 184 9.92 -14.51 3.82
N ASN A 185 8.70 -14.10 4.11
CA ASN A 185 8.30 -13.53 5.40
C ASN A 185 6.96 -14.15 5.80
#